data_AF-A0A399ZI30-F1
#
_entry.id   AF-A0A399ZI30-F1
#
_cell.length_a   1.000
_cell.length_b   1.000
_cell.length_c   1.000
_cell.angle_alpha   90.00
_cell.angle_beta   90.00
_cell.angle_gamma   90.00
#
_symmetry.space_group_name_H-M   'P 1'
#
loop_
_entity.id
_entity.type
_entity.pdbx_description
1 polymer ?
#
loop_
_entity_poly.entity_id
_entity_poly.type
_entity_poly.pdbx_seq_one_letter_code
_entity_poly.pdbx_strand_id
1 'polypeptide(L)' 'MTDEDRKTLIDLADKARELAYVPYSKYPVGAALRTKSGKIYTGVNIEN' A
#
# COMPACT_ATOMS: atom_id res chain seq x y z
N MET A 1 -6.37 -0.77 -17.07
CA MET A 1 -5.63 -1.40 -15.96
C MET A 1 -5.72 -2.88 -16.22
N THR A 2 -4.59 -3.52 -16.51
CA THR A 2 -4.56 -4.96 -16.74
C THR A 2 -4.65 -5.72 -15.42
N ASP A 3 -4.85 -7.02 -15.52
CA ASP A 3 -4.91 -7.96 -14.40
C ASP A 3 -3.55 -7.99 -13.69
N GLU A 4 -2.46 -7.91 -14.48
CA GLU A 4 -1.08 -7.77 -14.00
C GLU A 4 -0.82 -6.44 -13.29
N ASP A 5 -1.36 -5.33 -13.81
CA ASP A 5 -1.28 -4.02 -13.14
C ASP A 5 -1.93 -4.09 -11.75
N ARG A 6 -3.10 -4.73 -11.66
CA ARG A 6 -3.83 -4.88 -10.40
C ARG A 6 -3.04 -5.75 -9.42
N LYS A 7 -2.52 -6.88 -9.88
CA LYS A 7 -1.69 -7.76 -9.06
C LYS A 7 -0.46 -7.03 -8.53
N THR A 8 0.21 -6.26 -9.39
CA THR A 8 1.38 -5.47 -9.00
C THR A 8 1.04 -4.45 -7.91
N LEU A 9 -0.09 -3.75 -8.02
CA LEU A 9 -0.52 -2.80 -6.99
C LEU A 9 -0.88 -3.50 -5.67
N ILE A 10 -1.53 -4.65 -5.72
CA ILE A 10 -1.83 -5.45 -4.52
C ILE A 10 -0.53 -5.92 -3.84
N ASP A 11 0.42 -6.46 -4.61
CA ASP A 11 1.71 -6.93 -4.09
C ASP A 11 2.51 -5.77 -3.45
N LEU A 12 2.46 -4.57 -4.04
CA LEU A 12 3.10 -3.38 -3.47
C LEU A 12 2.41 -2.86 -2.21
N ALA A 13 1.08 -2.90 -2.16
CA ALA A 13 0.32 -2.53 -0.97
C ALA A 13 0.60 -3.49 0.19
N ASP A 14 0.67 -4.81 -0.09
CA ASP A 14 0.96 -5.81 0.91
C ASP A 14 2.38 -5.67 1.49
N LYS A 15 3.38 -5.38 0.64
CA LYS A 15 4.74 -5.06 1.10
C LYS A 15 4.80 -3.77 1.91
N ALA A 16 4.10 -2.72 1.46
CA ALA A 16 4.10 -1.44 2.15
C ALA A 16 3.57 -1.57 3.59
N ARG A 17 2.55 -2.40 3.79
CA ARG A 17 1.90 -2.66 5.09
C ARG A 17 2.90 -3.03 6.20
N GLU A 18 4.02 -3.65 5.89
CA GLU A 18 5.08 -4.00 6.86
C GLU A 18 5.69 -2.78 7.56
N LEU A 19 5.54 -1.59 6.98
CA LEU A 19 6.05 -0.32 7.51
C LEU A 19 5.05 0.41 8.41
N ALA A 20 3.84 -0.14 8.62
CA ALA A 20 2.80 0.51 9.41
C ALA A 20 3.19 0.66 10.88
N TYR A 21 3.00 1.85 11.44
CA TYR A 21 3.17 2.12 12.87
C TYR A 21 1.80 2.07 13.55
N VAL A 22 1.48 0.93 14.15
CA VAL A 22 0.14 0.64 14.71
C VAL A 22 0.19 0.06 16.12
N PRO A 23 0.75 0.80 17.10
CA PRO A 23 0.91 0.29 18.47
C PRO A 23 -0.42 0.02 19.18
N TYR A 24 -1.52 0.67 18.82
CA TYR A 24 -2.79 0.56 19.53
C TYR A 24 -3.68 -0.53 18.93
N SER A 25 -3.99 -0.46 17.63
CA SER A 25 -4.91 -1.44 17.00
C SER A 25 -4.25 -2.77 16.67
N LYS A 26 -2.93 -2.79 16.49
CA LYS A 26 -2.18 -3.92 15.91
C LYS A 26 -2.71 -4.33 14.52
N TYR A 27 -3.33 -3.41 13.80
CA TYR A 27 -3.93 -3.68 12.49
C TYR A 27 -3.19 -2.90 11.39
N PRO A 28 -2.15 -3.51 10.79
CA PRO A 28 -1.36 -2.82 9.77
C PRO A 28 -2.13 -2.78 8.45
N VAL A 29 -2.12 -1.63 7.79
CA VAL A 29 -2.75 -1.38 6.49
C VAL A 29 -1.71 -0.80 5.55
N GLY A 30 -1.65 -1.35 4.33
CA GLY A 30 -0.84 -0.83 3.24
C GLY A 30 -1.71 -0.47 2.04
N ALA A 31 -1.28 0.53 1.29
CA ALA A 31 -1.94 1.00 0.08
C ALA A 31 -0.91 1.25 -1.02
N ALA A 32 -1.32 1.04 -2.27
CA ALA A 32 -0.56 1.41 -3.45
C ALA A 32 -1.48 2.08 -4.48
N LEU A 33 -1.01 3.15 -5.10
CA LEU A 33 -1.75 3.92 -6.09
C LEU A 33 -0.88 4.24 -7.30
N ARG A 34 -1.44 4.07 -8.50
CA ARG A 34 -0.80 4.47 -9.77
C ARG A 34 -1.42 5.78 -10.25
N THR A 35 -0.60 6.79 -10.49
CA THR A 35 -1.05 8.06 -11.09
C THR A 35 -1.31 7.90 -12.59
N LYS A 36 -1.91 8.94 -13.19
CA LYS A 36 -2.08 9.02 -14.65
C LYS A 36 -0.75 8.99 -15.41
N SER A 37 0.35 9.46 -14.79
CA SER A 37 1.70 9.42 -15.37
C SER A 37 2.40 8.06 -15.24
N GLY A 38 1.74 7.06 -14.65
CA GLY A 38 2.32 5.73 -14.41
C GLY A 38 3.18 5.63 -13.15
N LYS A 39 3.42 6.73 -12.43
CA LYS A 39 4.17 6.71 -11.17
C LYS A 39 3.34 6.01 -10.09
N ILE A 40 3.99 5.11 -9.33
CA ILE A 40 3.37 4.41 -8.21
C ILE A 40 3.79 5.07 -6.90
N TYR A 41 2.84 5.23 -5.99
CA TYR A 41 3.08 5.62 -4.62
C TYR A 41 2.52 4.56 -3.68
N THR A 42 3.19 4.35 -2.56
CA THR A 42 2.74 3.47 -1.48
C THR A 42 2.49 4.27 -0.21
N GLY A 43 1.65 3.75 0.66
CA GLY A 43 1.34 4.38 1.95
C GLY A 43 0.92 3.36 3.00
N VAL A 44 0.98 3.77 4.25
CA VAL A 44 0.58 2.99 5.42
C VAL A 44 -0.21 3.84 6.40
N ASN A 45 -0.96 3.18 7.29
CA ASN A 45 -1.51 3.85 8.46
C ASN A 45 -0.44 4.05 9.55
N ILE A 46 -0.54 5.19 10.22
CA ILE A 46 0.29 5.59 11.36
C ILE A 46 -0.66 6.05 12.46
N GLU A 47 -0.53 5.48 13.66
CA GLU A 47 -1.33 5.87 14.83
C GLU A 47 -0.57 6.85 15.73
N ASN A 48 -1.32 7.62 16.52
CA ASN A 48 -0.83 8.63 17.47
C ASN A 48 -1.23 8.28 18.89
#